data_AF-W4MDN0-F1
#
_entry.id   AF-W4MDN0-F1
#
_cell.length_a   1.000
_cell.length_b   1.000
_cell.length_c   1.000
_cell.angle_alpha   90.00
_cell.angle_beta   90.00
_cell.angle_gamma   90.00
#
_symmetry.space_group_name_H-M   'P 1'
#
loop_
_entity.id
_entity.type
_entity.pdbx_description
1 polymer ?
#
loop_
_entity_poly.entity_id
_entity_poly.type
_entity_poly.pdbx_seq_one_letter_code
_entity_poly.pdbx_strand_id
1 'polypeptide(L)'
;MATLTPQHPTRFDATHVVTSDVESLSQRAFDGCIALPHRMPKPRVQGLTFVLDKGMSELYMQDYLEDVAPYIDLVKLGWGTSRLFRTERLRTKIEILRNYDIRVSPGGTLMELAVVQNCVPGFLREVAALGFTCVEVSDGTIEMSHTDKLHLIRAARQAGLDVVSEVGKKSPVEDRNLQMDARIDSV
;
A
#
# COMPACT_ATOMS: atom_id res chain seq x y z
N MET A 1 -19.99 29.64 10.34
CA MET A 1 -19.99 30.85 9.49
C MET A 1 -18.60 30.95 8.89
N ALA A 2 -18.44 30.53 7.63
CA ALA A 2 -17.16 30.60 6.94
C ALA A 2 -17.05 31.99 6.29
N THR A 3 -15.97 32.71 6.58
CA THR A 3 -15.70 34.02 6.01
C THR A 3 -14.89 33.83 4.73
N LEU A 4 -15.43 34.23 3.58
CA LEU A 4 -14.69 34.31 2.32
C LEU A 4 -13.67 35.45 2.43
N THR A 5 -12.40 35.17 2.19
CA THR A 5 -11.38 36.22 2.01
C THR A 5 -11.60 36.95 0.68
N PRO A 6 -11.24 38.24 0.57
CA PRO A 6 -11.33 39.00 -0.68
C PRO A 6 -10.46 38.36 -1.76
N GLN A 7 -10.89 38.47 -3.03
CA GLN A 7 -10.26 37.89 -4.21
C GLN A 7 -8.73 38.07 -4.22
N HIS A 8 -8.01 36.95 -4.16
CA HIS A 8 -6.56 36.91 -4.29
C HIS A 8 -6.17 37.05 -5.78
N PRO A 9 -5.32 38.01 -6.16
CA PRO A 9 -4.85 38.17 -7.53
C PRO A 9 -3.82 37.07 -7.82
N THR A 10 -4.29 35.89 -8.23
CA THR A 10 -3.40 34.78 -8.59
C THR A 10 -2.53 35.16 -9.78
N ARG A 11 -1.26 35.47 -9.49
CA ARG A 11 -0.09 35.19 -10.32
C ARG A 11 -0.21 33.79 -10.90
N PHE A 12 -0.41 33.68 -12.21
CA PHE A 12 0.25 32.71 -13.10
C PHE A 12 0.16 33.28 -14.51
N ASP A 13 1.32 33.54 -15.13
CA ASP A 13 1.43 34.08 -16.48
C ASP A 13 0.95 33.03 -17.49
N ALA A 14 -0.05 33.39 -18.29
CA ALA A 14 -0.75 32.52 -19.21
C ALA A 14 -0.12 32.63 -20.60
N THR A 15 1.02 31.98 -20.81
CA THR A 15 1.59 31.85 -22.17
C THR A 15 2.05 30.42 -22.43
N HIS A 16 1.20 29.73 -23.21
CA HIS A 16 1.40 28.45 -23.91
C HIS A 16 1.22 27.15 -23.13
N VAL A 17 0.07 26.51 -23.36
CA VAL A 17 -0.02 25.04 -23.39
C VAL A 17 -0.80 24.63 -24.62
N VAL A 18 -0.13 23.89 -25.51
CA VAL A 18 -0.65 23.31 -26.75
C VAL A 18 -1.52 22.10 -26.40
N THR A 19 -2.72 22.04 -26.98
CA THR A 19 -3.63 20.90 -26.89
C THR A 19 -3.28 19.88 -27.98
N SER A 20 -3.13 18.61 -27.61
CA SER A 20 -3.17 17.51 -28.58
C SER A 20 -4.22 16.49 -28.14
N ASP A 21 -5.20 16.31 -29.00
CA ASP A 21 -6.31 15.36 -28.88
C ASP A 21 -5.84 13.92 -28.82
N VAL A 22 -6.39 13.14 -27.88
CA VAL A 22 -6.45 11.68 -27.94
C VAL A 22 -7.83 11.26 -27.44
N GLU A 23 -8.65 10.75 -28.35
CA GLU A 23 -10.00 10.27 -28.10
C GLU A 23 -10.05 9.03 -27.18
N SER A 24 -11.03 9.05 -26.27
CA SER A 24 -11.67 7.92 -25.59
C SER A 24 -10.94 7.26 -24.41
N LEU A 25 -10.59 8.07 -23.43
CA LEU A 25 -10.70 7.70 -22.00
C LEU A 25 -11.51 8.83 -21.35
N SER A 26 -12.49 8.50 -20.49
CA SER A 26 -13.44 9.47 -19.90
C SER A 26 -12.73 10.75 -19.47
N GLN A 27 -13.08 11.88 -20.10
CA GLN A 27 -12.50 13.18 -19.79
C GLN A 27 -12.64 13.44 -18.28
N ARG A 28 -11.52 13.61 -17.59
CA ARG A 28 -11.55 13.89 -16.16
C ARG A 28 -11.90 15.35 -15.96
N ALA A 29 -12.43 15.65 -14.77
CA ALA A 29 -12.61 17.03 -14.36
C ALA A 29 -11.28 17.80 -14.51
N PHE A 30 -11.36 19.00 -15.07
CA PHE A 30 -10.23 19.92 -15.27
C PHE A 30 -9.18 19.53 -16.34
N ASP A 31 -9.32 18.42 -17.06
CA ASP A 31 -8.34 18.03 -18.11
C ASP A 31 -8.17 19.13 -19.20
N GLY A 32 -9.18 19.99 -19.41
CA GLY A 32 -9.11 21.10 -20.38
C GLY A 32 -8.35 22.35 -19.92
N CYS A 33 -7.98 22.45 -18.65
CA CYS A 33 -7.25 23.61 -18.12
C CYS A 33 -6.05 23.25 -17.23
N ILE A 34 -5.93 21.99 -16.80
CA ILE A 34 -4.82 21.50 -15.98
C ILE A 34 -4.24 20.26 -16.67
N ALA A 35 -3.03 20.42 -17.25
CA ALA A 35 -2.29 19.30 -17.79
C ALA A 35 -1.70 18.45 -16.65
N LEU A 36 -1.85 17.12 -16.74
CA LEU A 36 -1.27 16.16 -15.80
C LEU A 36 -0.09 15.42 -16.46
N PRO A 37 0.97 15.09 -15.69
CA PRO A 37 2.06 14.28 -16.22
C PRO A 37 1.57 12.88 -16.60
N HIS A 38 2.24 12.26 -17.57
CA HIS A 38 1.99 10.87 -17.92
C HIS A 38 2.27 9.94 -16.73
N ARG A 39 1.39 8.96 -16.52
CA ARG A 39 1.54 7.91 -15.51
C ARG A 39 1.40 6.55 -16.20
N MET A 40 2.22 5.59 -15.79
CA MET A 40 2.11 4.22 -16.30
C MET A 40 0.72 3.64 -16.01
N PRO A 41 0.13 2.87 -16.94
CA PRO A 41 -1.10 2.12 -16.69
C PRO A 41 -0.83 0.95 -15.73
N LYS A 42 -1.91 0.36 -15.19
CA LYS A 42 -1.82 -0.92 -14.46
C LYS A 42 -1.56 -2.09 -15.42
N PRO A 43 -0.88 -3.17 -14.97
CA PRO A 43 -0.19 -3.31 -13.69
C PRO A 43 1.10 -2.49 -13.65
N ARG A 44 1.27 -1.67 -12.59
CA ARG A 44 2.42 -0.77 -12.48
C ARG A 44 3.61 -1.45 -11.83
N VAL A 45 4.79 -1.07 -12.31
CA VAL A 45 6.09 -1.42 -11.69
C VAL A 45 6.85 -0.20 -11.16
N GLN A 46 6.36 1.02 -11.42
CA GLN A 46 6.95 2.29 -10.99
C GLN A 46 5.83 3.31 -10.71
N GLY A 47 6.09 4.29 -9.84
CA GLY A 47 5.06 5.25 -9.42
C GLY A 47 3.88 4.57 -8.70
N LEU A 48 4.21 3.61 -7.82
CA LEU A 48 3.24 2.80 -7.09
C LEU A 48 2.53 3.62 -6.01
N THR A 49 1.24 3.38 -5.82
CA THR A 49 0.45 3.93 -4.71
C THR A 49 0.06 2.83 -3.74
N PHE A 50 0.49 3.00 -2.49
CA PHE A 50 0.20 2.10 -1.37
C PHE A 50 -0.82 2.79 -0.46
N VAL A 51 -1.98 2.16 -0.27
CA VAL A 51 -3.02 2.66 0.63
C VAL A 51 -3.00 1.86 1.93
N LEU A 52 -3.06 2.57 3.06
CA LEU A 52 -3.22 1.97 4.37
C LEU A 52 -4.70 1.88 4.73
N ASP A 53 -5.22 0.67 4.84
CA ASP A 53 -6.55 0.40 5.34
C ASP A 53 -6.48 0.06 6.83
N LYS A 54 -7.22 0.80 7.66
CA LYS A 54 -7.23 0.64 9.12
C LYS A 54 -8.49 -0.07 9.65
N GLY A 55 -9.35 -0.58 8.77
CA GLY A 55 -10.61 -1.20 9.15
C GLY A 55 -11.81 -0.81 8.29
N MET A 56 -11.62 -0.43 7.02
CA MET A 56 -12.73 -0.12 6.11
C MET A 56 -13.70 -1.30 6.00
N SER A 57 -15.01 -1.02 5.97
CA SER A 57 -16.01 -2.04 5.70
C SER A 57 -15.97 -2.44 4.23
N GLU A 58 -16.56 -3.60 3.90
CA GLU A 58 -16.68 -4.06 2.51
C GLU A 58 -17.46 -3.07 1.65
N LEU A 59 -18.60 -2.56 2.14
CA LEU A 59 -19.44 -1.61 1.39
C LEU A 59 -18.69 -0.31 1.09
N TYR A 60 -17.99 0.23 2.10
CA TYR A 60 -17.18 1.43 1.89
C TYR A 60 -16.05 1.18 0.89
N MET A 61 -15.40 0.02 0.96
CA MET A 61 -14.33 -0.32 0.05
C MET A 61 -14.83 -0.46 -1.40
N GLN A 62 -16.01 -1.03 -1.62
CA GLN A 62 -16.60 -1.13 -2.96
C GLN A 62 -16.83 0.26 -3.55
N ASP A 63 -17.61 1.09 -2.86
CA ASP A 63 -17.92 2.46 -3.25
C ASP A 63 -16.66 3.29 -3.51
N TYR A 64 -15.69 3.22 -2.58
CA TYR A 64 -14.40 3.90 -2.73
C TYR A 64 -13.64 3.47 -4.00
N LEU A 65 -13.62 2.18 -4.31
CA LEU A 65 -12.85 1.65 -5.44
C LEU A 65 -13.49 1.95 -6.80
N GLU A 66 -14.78 2.26 -6.87
CA GLU A 66 -15.44 2.66 -8.13
C GLU A 66 -14.73 3.86 -8.79
N ASP A 67 -14.31 4.84 -7.98
CA ASP A 67 -13.65 6.05 -8.49
C ASP A 67 -12.12 5.94 -8.53
N VAL A 68 -11.50 5.35 -7.50
CA VAL A 68 -10.06 5.51 -7.27
C VAL A 68 -9.22 4.27 -7.55
N ALA A 69 -9.83 3.11 -7.85
CA ALA A 69 -9.10 1.89 -8.13
C ALA A 69 -8.00 2.03 -9.19
N PRO A 70 -8.18 2.80 -10.30
CA PRO A 70 -7.13 2.99 -11.29
C PRO A 70 -5.83 3.57 -10.72
N TYR A 71 -5.88 4.25 -9.56
CA TYR A 71 -4.75 4.95 -8.96
C TYR A 71 -4.07 4.19 -7.82
N ILE A 72 -4.60 3.06 -7.37
CA ILE A 72 -4.10 2.27 -6.24
C ILE A 72 -3.44 0.99 -6.74
N ASP A 73 -2.24 0.66 -6.27
CA ASP A 73 -1.52 -0.55 -6.71
C ASP A 73 -1.38 -1.61 -5.60
N LEU A 74 -1.37 -1.17 -4.35
CA LEU A 74 -1.34 -2.05 -3.18
C LEU A 74 -2.18 -1.48 -2.02
N VAL A 75 -2.89 -2.35 -1.31
CA VAL A 75 -3.53 -2.03 -0.03
C VAL A 75 -2.90 -2.87 1.08
N LYS A 76 -2.43 -2.19 2.13
CA LYS A 76 -2.02 -2.82 3.37
C LYS A 76 -3.17 -2.79 4.37
N LEU A 77 -3.60 -3.97 4.83
CA LEU A 77 -4.47 -4.08 5.99
C LEU A 77 -3.61 -3.86 7.24
N GLY A 78 -3.69 -2.66 7.80
CA GLY A 78 -2.70 -2.13 8.73
C GLY A 78 -2.45 -3.02 9.94
N TRP A 79 -1.18 -3.12 10.34
CA TRP A 79 -0.75 -3.77 11.58
C TRP A 79 -1.33 -5.19 11.70
N GLY A 80 -2.07 -5.48 12.77
CA GLY A 80 -2.83 -6.72 12.98
C GLY A 80 -4.34 -6.60 12.73
N THR A 81 -4.82 -5.55 12.04
CA THR A 81 -6.27 -5.32 11.86
C THR A 81 -6.97 -6.48 11.16
N SER A 82 -6.31 -7.14 10.19
CA SER A 82 -6.86 -8.30 9.47
C SER A 82 -7.29 -9.42 10.42
N ARG A 83 -6.60 -9.60 11.56
CA ARG A 83 -6.92 -10.63 12.56
C ARG A 83 -8.26 -10.39 13.28
N LEU A 84 -8.79 -9.18 13.24
CA LEU A 84 -10.05 -8.80 13.89
C LEU A 84 -11.29 -9.12 13.04
N PHE A 85 -11.10 -9.36 11.75
CA PHE A 85 -12.19 -9.71 10.84
C PHE A 85 -12.59 -11.18 10.99
N ARG A 86 -13.87 -11.48 10.74
CA ARG A 86 -14.29 -12.85 10.46
C ARG A 86 -13.63 -13.31 9.15
N THR A 87 -13.19 -14.57 9.11
CA THR A 87 -12.48 -15.15 7.95
C THR A 87 -13.18 -14.89 6.62
N GLU A 88 -14.48 -15.15 6.51
CA GLU A 88 -15.21 -14.95 5.25
C GLU A 88 -15.28 -13.47 4.84
N ARG A 89 -15.46 -12.56 5.81
CA ARG A 89 -15.46 -11.12 5.54
C ARG A 89 -14.11 -10.64 5.04
N LEU A 90 -13.03 -11.16 5.64
CA LEU A 90 -11.68 -10.85 5.19
C LEU A 90 -11.42 -11.37 3.77
N ARG A 91 -11.86 -12.59 3.45
CA ARG A 91 -11.75 -13.15 2.08
C ARG A 91 -12.52 -12.30 1.06
N THR A 92 -13.77 -11.96 1.34
CA THR A 92 -14.56 -11.08 0.44
C THR A 92 -13.87 -9.75 0.22
N LYS A 93 -13.32 -9.14 1.26
CA LYS A 93 -12.57 -7.88 1.16
C LYS A 93 -11.32 -8.01 0.28
N ILE A 94 -10.55 -9.08 0.46
CA ILE A 94 -9.38 -9.39 -0.37
C ILE A 94 -9.78 -9.62 -1.83
N GLU A 95 -10.87 -10.34 -2.06
CA GLU A 95 -11.41 -10.60 -3.41
C GLU A 95 -11.83 -9.32 -4.13
N ILE A 96 -12.52 -8.40 -3.43
CA ILE A 96 -12.86 -7.08 -3.98
C ILE A 96 -11.60 -6.36 -4.47
N LEU A 97 -10.56 -6.27 -3.65
CA LEU A 97 -9.31 -5.60 -4.04
C LEU A 97 -8.66 -6.28 -5.26
N ARG A 98 -8.63 -7.62 -5.26
CA ARG A 98 -8.04 -8.39 -6.37
C ARG A 98 -8.78 -8.18 -7.69
N ASN A 99 -10.11 -8.06 -7.65
CA ASN A 99 -10.92 -7.80 -8.85
C ASN A 99 -10.62 -6.44 -9.51
N TYR A 100 -9.96 -5.52 -8.79
CA TYR A 100 -9.48 -4.23 -9.30
C TYR A 100 -7.97 -4.22 -9.63
N ASP A 101 -7.34 -5.40 -9.75
CA ASP A 101 -5.89 -5.54 -9.94
C ASP A 101 -5.08 -4.81 -8.85
N ILE A 102 -5.52 -4.92 -7.59
CA ILE A 102 -4.83 -4.33 -6.43
C ILE A 102 -4.19 -5.44 -5.60
N ARG A 103 -2.88 -5.32 -5.36
CA ARG A 103 -2.19 -6.22 -4.43
C ARG A 103 -2.63 -5.95 -3.02
N VAL A 104 -2.67 -6.98 -2.17
CA VAL A 104 -3.11 -6.83 -0.79
C VAL A 104 -2.18 -7.59 0.14
N SER A 105 -1.81 -6.94 1.24
CA SER A 105 -0.97 -7.52 2.28
C SER A 105 -1.58 -7.33 3.68
N PRO A 106 -1.33 -8.26 4.62
CA PRO A 106 -1.42 -7.94 6.04
C PRO A 106 -0.29 -6.96 6.41
N GLY A 107 -0.39 -6.34 7.58
CA GLY A 107 0.67 -5.49 8.12
C GLY A 107 1.86 -6.28 8.64
N GLY A 108 3.07 -5.71 8.52
CA GLY A 108 4.31 -6.35 8.96
C GLY A 108 4.35 -6.62 10.45
N THR A 109 3.71 -5.79 11.28
CA THR A 109 3.55 -6.05 12.72
C THR A 109 2.82 -7.37 13.02
N LEU A 110 1.91 -7.82 12.14
CA LEU A 110 1.28 -9.14 12.30
C LEU A 110 2.25 -10.29 11.97
N MET A 111 3.13 -10.10 10.98
CA MET A 111 4.23 -11.03 10.72
C MET A 111 5.21 -11.07 11.90
N GLU A 112 5.58 -9.91 12.46
CA GLU A 112 6.44 -9.82 13.65
C GLU A 112 5.82 -10.58 14.84
N LEU A 113 4.51 -10.48 15.04
CA LEU A 113 3.82 -11.28 16.05
C LEU A 113 3.92 -12.79 15.78
N ALA A 114 3.80 -13.21 14.52
CA ALA A 114 3.97 -14.62 14.13
C ALA A 114 5.41 -15.12 14.36
N VAL A 115 6.41 -14.24 14.20
CA VAL A 115 7.81 -14.54 14.55
C VAL A 115 7.95 -14.75 16.06
N VAL A 116 7.47 -13.81 16.88
CA VAL A 116 7.54 -13.91 18.35
C VAL A 116 6.84 -15.16 18.87
N GLN A 117 5.74 -15.58 18.22
CA GLN A 117 4.98 -16.77 18.58
C GLN A 117 5.47 -18.06 17.93
N ASN A 118 6.59 -18.02 17.17
CA ASN A 118 7.16 -19.18 16.47
C ASN A 118 6.16 -19.89 15.54
N CYS A 119 5.26 -19.14 14.87
CA CYS A 119 4.19 -19.70 14.03
C CYS A 119 4.21 -19.23 12.57
N VAL A 120 5.33 -18.65 12.11
CA VAL A 120 5.51 -18.15 10.72
C VAL A 120 5.05 -19.12 9.62
N PRO A 121 5.38 -20.44 9.65
CA PRO A 121 4.93 -21.34 8.60
C PRO A 121 3.41 -21.47 8.53
N GLY A 122 2.73 -21.44 9.69
CA GLY A 122 1.26 -21.44 9.76
C GLY A 122 0.68 -20.13 9.26
N PHE A 123 1.27 -19.02 9.69
CA PHE A 123 0.88 -17.68 9.25
C PHE A 123 0.96 -17.52 7.73
N LEU A 124 2.08 -17.89 7.09
CA LEU A 124 2.23 -17.79 5.63
C LEU A 124 1.22 -18.66 4.86
N ARG A 125 0.93 -19.88 5.35
CA ARG A 125 -0.11 -20.74 4.77
C ARG A 125 -1.49 -20.08 4.86
N GLU A 126 -1.82 -19.47 6.00
CA GLU A 126 -3.10 -18.80 6.18
C GLU A 126 -3.20 -17.54 5.30
N VAL A 127 -2.14 -16.73 5.21
CA VAL A 127 -2.07 -15.58 4.30
C VAL A 127 -2.36 -15.99 2.85
N ALA A 128 -1.71 -17.04 2.37
CA ALA A 128 -1.96 -17.57 1.03
C ALA A 128 -3.39 -18.12 0.88
N ALA A 129 -3.90 -18.88 1.86
CA ALA A 129 -5.24 -19.47 1.83
C ALA A 129 -6.39 -18.44 1.93
N LEU A 130 -6.14 -17.29 2.55
CA LEU A 130 -7.06 -16.15 2.55
C LEU A 130 -7.07 -15.38 1.22
N GLY A 131 -6.12 -15.68 0.34
CA GLY A 131 -6.02 -15.08 -0.98
C GLY A 131 -5.25 -13.76 -1.01
N PHE A 132 -4.50 -13.40 0.03
CA PHE A 132 -3.56 -12.29 -0.04
C PHE A 132 -2.55 -12.53 -1.16
N THR A 133 -2.15 -11.47 -1.85
CA THR A 133 -1.18 -11.55 -2.96
C THR A 133 0.22 -11.15 -2.53
N CYS A 134 0.33 -10.45 -1.40
CA CYS A 134 1.59 -9.96 -0.85
C CYS A 134 1.64 -10.17 0.67
N VAL A 135 2.84 -10.20 1.24
CA VAL A 135 3.06 -10.07 2.68
C VAL A 135 4.07 -8.96 2.96
N GLU A 136 3.88 -8.25 4.07
CA GLU A 136 4.86 -7.28 4.56
C GLU A 136 5.82 -7.98 5.53
N VAL A 137 7.12 -7.74 5.36
CA VAL A 137 8.17 -8.22 6.28
C VAL A 137 8.87 -7.02 6.91
N SER A 138 8.78 -6.92 8.23
CA SER A 138 9.37 -5.83 9.00
C SER A 138 9.98 -6.35 10.30
N ASP A 139 10.78 -5.50 10.92
CA ASP A 139 11.37 -5.69 12.25
C ASP A 139 11.20 -4.39 13.07
N GLY A 140 10.07 -3.72 12.89
CA GLY A 140 9.86 -2.38 13.44
C GLY A 140 9.58 -2.37 14.94
N THR A 141 9.09 -3.49 15.49
CA THR A 141 8.65 -3.62 16.89
C THR A 141 9.45 -4.68 17.64
N ILE A 142 10.11 -5.58 16.91
CA ILE A 142 10.92 -6.66 17.46
C ILE A 142 12.36 -6.53 16.97
N GLU A 143 13.29 -7.06 17.76
CA GLU A 143 14.64 -7.25 17.28
C GLU A 143 14.72 -8.52 16.42
N MET A 144 15.28 -8.36 15.23
CA MET A 144 15.45 -9.44 14.26
C MET A 144 16.75 -9.21 13.52
N SER A 145 17.56 -10.25 13.37
CA SER A 145 18.77 -10.13 12.56
C SER A 145 18.40 -9.91 11.09
N HIS A 146 19.25 -9.18 10.35
CA HIS A 146 19.06 -9.01 8.91
C HIS A 146 18.98 -10.36 8.18
N THR A 147 19.80 -11.34 8.60
CA THR A 147 19.77 -12.71 8.09
C THR A 147 18.41 -13.39 8.27
N ASP A 148 17.79 -13.26 9.45
CA ASP A 148 16.46 -13.84 9.70
C ASP A 148 15.39 -13.14 8.88
N LYS A 149 15.49 -11.82 8.71
CA LYS A 149 14.59 -11.07 7.83
C LYS A 149 14.68 -11.56 6.39
N LEU A 150 15.89 -11.80 5.87
CA LEU A 150 16.08 -12.41 4.55
C LEU A 150 15.50 -13.83 4.47
N HIS A 151 15.60 -14.63 5.53
CA HIS A 151 14.95 -15.94 5.58
C HIS A 151 13.43 -15.84 5.49
N LEU A 152 12.80 -14.89 6.19
CA LEU A 152 11.36 -14.63 6.09
C LEU A 152 10.95 -14.21 4.68
N ILE A 153 11.72 -13.32 4.05
CA ILE A 153 11.47 -12.89 2.66
C ILE A 153 11.51 -14.10 1.72
N ARG A 154 12.52 -14.96 1.83
CA ARG A 154 12.63 -16.18 1.00
C ARG A 154 11.48 -17.14 1.25
N ALA A 155 11.09 -17.36 2.51
CA ALA A 155 9.97 -18.24 2.86
C ALA A 155 8.64 -17.72 2.31
N ALA A 156 8.40 -16.41 2.38
CA ALA A 156 7.22 -15.79 1.79
C ALA A 156 7.18 -15.93 0.26
N ARG A 157 8.32 -15.71 -0.42
CA ARG A 157 8.44 -15.94 -1.87
C ARG A 157 8.18 -17.40 -2.25
N GLN A 158 8.70 -18.36 -1.47
CA GLN A 158 8.45 -19.79 -1.67
C GLN A 158 6.97 -20.16 -1.48
N ALA A 159 6.24 -19.43 -0.64
CA ALA A 159 4.79 -19.56 -0.49
C ALA A 159 3.98 -18.90 -1.62
N GLY A 160 4.64 -18.35 -2.64
CA GLY A 160 3.99 -17.73 -3.81
C GLY A 160 3.50 -16.30 -3.59
N LEU A 161 3.95 -15.63 -2.53
CA LEU A 161 3.53 -14.27 -2.19
C LEU A 161 4.55 -13.23 -2.70
N ASP A 162 4.07 -12.07 -3.12
CA ASP A 162 4.90 -10.87 -3.21
C ASP A 162 5.35 -10.42 -1.82
N VAL A 163 6.48 -9.72 -1.77
CA VAL A 163 7.04 -9.24 -0.49
C VAL A 163 7.30 -7.75 -0.58
N VAL A 164 6.83 -7.04 0.44
CA VAL A 164 7.20 -5.65 0.73
C VAL A 164 7.98 -5.65 2.03
N SER A 165 9.25 -5.25 2.00
CA SER A 165 10.05 -5.10 3.22
C SER A 165 10.03 -3.65 3.70
N GLU A 166 9.87 -3.44 5.02
CA GLU A 166 9.96 -2.12 5.65
C GLU A 166 11.32 -1.98 6.36
N VAL A 167 12.00 -0.85 6.21
CA VAL A 167 13.23 -0.51 6.95
C VAL A 167 12.94 0.66 7.88
N GLY A 168 13.10 0.44 9.18
CA GLY A 168 12.84 1.43 10.22
C GLY A 168 12.27 0.80 11.49
N LYS A 169 12.23 1.57 12.58
CA LYS A 169 11.69 1.14 13.88
C LYS A 169 10.46 1.96 14.24
N LYS A 170 9.53 1.35 14.99
CA LYS A 170 8.33 2.03 15.52
C LYS A 170 8.65 2.90 16.73
N SER A 171 9.70 2.54 17.48
CA SER A 171 10.24 3.38 18.56
C SER A 171 11.00 4.56 17.97
N PRO A 172 10.63 5.82 18.28
CA PRO A 172 11.36 6.99 17.79
C PRO A 172 12.83 7.05 18.24
N VAL A 173 13.15 6.44 19.39
CA VAL A 173 14.51 6.40 19.92
C VAL A 173 15.35 5.40 19.13
N GLU A 174 14.84 4.19 18.89
CA GLU A 174 15.54 3.17 18.12
C GLU A 174 15.68 3.59 16.65
N ASP A 175 14.63 4.17 16.07
CA ASP A 175 14.64 4.60 14.66
C ASP A 175 15.65 5.75 14.44
N ARG A 176 15.75 6.67 15.39
CA ARG A 176 16.78 7.74 15.39
C ARG A 176 18.20 7.17 15.43
N ASN A 177 18.40 6.07 16.13
CA ASN A 177 19.71 5.44 16.26
C ASN A 177 20.10 4.62 15.00
N LEU A 178 19.13 4.29 14.15
CA LEU A 178 19.35 3.58 12.89
C LEU A 178 19.96 4.52 11.83
N GLN A 179 21.28 4.41 11.67
CA GLN A 179 22.08 5.22 10.73
C GLN A 179 21.68 5.00 9.26
N MET A 180 21.99 5.98 8.40
CA MET A 180 21.63 5.93 6.99
C MET A 180 22.28 4.74 6.25
N ASP A 181 23.56 4.47 6.51
CA ASP A 181 24.28 3.35 5.88
C ASP A 181 23.60 2.01 6.19
N ALA A 182 23.20 1.81 7.45
CA ALA A 182 22.46 0.61 7.86
C ALA A 182 21.10 0.48 7.16
N ARG A 183 20.45 1.60 6.82
CA ARG A 183 19.20 1.60 6.05
C ARG A 183 19.44 1.21 4.60
N ILE A 184 20.51 1.72 4.00
CA ILE A 184 20.91 1.41 2.61
C ILE A 184 21.28 -0.07 2.49
N ASP A 185 22.08 -0.60 3.42
CA ASP A 185 22.48 -2.00 3.45
C ASP A 185 21.30 -2.97 3.65
N SER A 186 20.14 -2.45 4.07
CA SER A 186 18.93 -3.22 4.32
C SER A 186 17.95 -3.27 3.12
N VAL A 187 18.26 -2.61 2.00
CA VAL A 187 17.46 -2.56 0.77
C VAL A 187 18.02 -3.52 -0.27
#